data_AF-A0A8C5QG01-F1
#
_entry.id   AF-A0A8C5QG01-F1
#
_cell.length_a   1.000
_cell.length_b   1.000
_cell.length_c   1.000
_cell.angle_alpha   90.00
_cell.angle_beta   90.00
_cell.angle_gamma   90.00
#
_symmetry.space_group_name_H-M   'P 1'
#
loop_
_entity.id
_entity.type
_entity.pdbx_description
1 polymer ?
#
loop_
_entity_poly.entity_id
_entity_poly.type
_entity_poly.pdbx_seq_one_letter_code
_entity_poly.pdbx_strand_id
1 'polypeptide(L)'
;MGKHKRLTQAPGTPEERHSPPHSGIRGYFPPHSGAQVPQGESKMAAGPATHEGPKMAAATTPPAPHSPASPGGGWEPPPDVLQIMRALPTRDDLAAATRELHHSLSGEIQQVRQDVLGLTQRIVAVEGVHQAQADAIQAHSTQLTLHHTLLQTLTRQLEDLENRGRRNNIRIRGLPENERDSDDLHRILTNLFNFLLQKAPDAVVEMERWHRALRSRGPPGSPPRDVICCLLRFSVKEAIMAGARNKSALRFEGAKVELFQDVSLLTLHSRRALKPLTSALQQAGLQYRWIYPAGLQVRTPQGPVTVRGGDELPEFLSTLNLPPDTILEWPDPIRFLTSATQRPQRVPRQRRTPRGAAADGRFAQFDSQEA
;
A
#
# COMPACT_ATOMS: atom_id res chain seq x y z
N MET A 1 -72.57 -45.55 -2.53
CA MET A 1 -72.94 -46.33 -1.32
C MET A 1 -71.76 -46.33 -0.34
N GLY A 2 -71.97 -46.52 0.97
CA GLY A 2 -70.90 -46.59 1.99
C GLY A 2 -70.31 -45.21 2.34
N LYS A 3 -70.90 -44.42 3.25
CA LYS A 3 -70.89 -44.50 4.73
C LYS A 3 -69.58 -44.01 5.37
N HIS A 4 -69.70 -42.98 6.21
CA HIS A 4 -68.63 -42.31 6.96
C HIS A 4 -68.04 -43.17 8.11
N LYS A 5 -66.86 -42.78 8.58
CA LYS A 5 -66.64 -42.50 10.01
C LYS A 5 -65.64 -41.37 10.25
N ARG A 6 -66.05 -40.39 11.08
CA ARG A 6 -65.16 -39.56 11.91
C ARG A 6 -64.81 -40.38 13.19
N LEU A 7 -64.00 -39.97 14.16
CA LEU A 7 -63.38 -38.70 14.61
C LEU A 7 -62.08 -39.09 15.37
N THR A 8 -61.09 -38.22 15.56
CA THR A 8 -60.86 -37.47 16.83
C THR A 8 -60.06 -36.18 16.61
N GLN A 9 -60.07 -35.29 17.62
CA GLN A 9 -59.38 -33.98 17.68
C GLN A 9 -58.08 -34.13 18.52
N ALA A 10 -56.95 -33.48 18.20
CA ALA A 10 -56.54 -32.09 18.54
C ALA A 10 -56.43 -31.82 20.06
N PRO A 11 -55.53 -30.92 20.56
CA PRO A 11 -54.86 -29.82 19.86
C PRO A 11 -53.32 -29.75 20.00
N GLY A 12 -52.71 -28.78 19.32
CA GLY A 12 -51.32 -28.33 19.50
C GLY A 12 -51.10 -26.98 18.78
N THR A 13 -50.60 -25.97 19.49
CA THR A 13 -50.44 -24.59 19.02
C THR A 13 -49.15 -24.39 18.18
N PRO A 14 -49.03 -23.30 17.40
CA PRO A 14 -47.97 -23.18 16.40
C PRO A 14 -46.62 -22.79 17.02
N GLU A 15 -45.54 -23.45 16.58
CA GLU A 15 -44.19 -22.89 16.75
C GLU A 15 -44.00 -21.71 15.80
N GLU A 16 -43.78 -20.53 16.38
CA GLU A 16 -43.42 -19.33 15.64
C GLU A 16 -42.07 -19.50 14.94
N ARG A 17 -41.94 -18.93 13.74
CA ARG A 17 -40.64 -18.81 13.08
C ARG A 17 -39.82 -17.70 13.74
N HIS A 18 -39.32 -17.95 14.94
CA HIS A 18 -38.36 -17.07 15.59
C HIS A 18 -37.10 -16.97 14.70
N SER A 19 -37.02 -15.85 13.97
CA SER A 19 -35.79 -15.45 13.33
C SER A 19 -34.75 -15.21 14.43
N PRO A 20 -33.50 -15.70 14.28
CA PRO A 20 -32.48 -15.43 15.28
C PRO A 20 -32.29 -13.92 15.41
N PRO A 21 -32.21 -13.38 16.64
CA PRO A 21 -32.18 -11.94 16.84
C PRO A 21 -30.96 -11.31 16.17
N HIS A 22 -31.12 -10.09 15.67
CA HIS A 22 -30.00 -9.27 15.22
C HIS A 22 -29.00 -9.11 16.38
N SER A 23 -27.86 -9.81 16.29
CA SER A 23 -26.69 -9.47 17.09
C SER A 23 -26.27 -8.06 16.71
N GLY A 24 -26.38 -7.14 17.67
CA GLY A 24 -26.09 -5.72 17.43
C GLY A 24 -24.67 -5.53 16.92
N ILE A 25 -24.48 -4.51 16.07
CA ILE A 25 -23.16 -4.12 15.56
C ILE A 25 -22.33 -3.59 16.74
N ARG A 26 -21.65 -4.50 17.43
CA ARG A 26 -20.67 -4.17 18.47
C ARG A 26 -19.46 -3.59 17.76
N GLY A 27 -19.43 -2.27 17.65
CA GLY A 27 -18.37 -1.53 16.96
C GLY A 27 -17.00 -1.91 17.52
N TYR A 28 -16.23 -2.66 16.73
CA TYR A 28 -14.84 -2.98 17.05
C TYR A 28 -13.99 -1.73 16.84
N PHE A 29 -13.92 -0.88 17.87
CA PHE A 29 -12.79 0.01 18.03
C PHE A 29 -11.53 -0.86 18.19
N PRO A 30 -10.48 -0.65 17.38
CA PRO A 30 -9.18 -1.21 17.70
C PRO A 30 -8.69 -0.59 19.02
N PRO A 31 -8.08 -1.35 19.94
CA PRO A 31 -7.43 -0.75 21.09
C PRO A 31 -6.31 0.16 20.59
N HIS A 32 -6.27 1.41 21.06
CA HIS A 32 -5.18 2.32 20.72
C HIS A 32 -3.86 1.69 21.17
N SER A 33 -2.90 1.61 20.23
CA SER A 33 -1.51 1.32 20.57
C SER A 33 -1.01 2.48 21.42
N GLY A 34 -0.94 2.26 22.74
CA GLY A 34 -0.46 3.26 23.69
C GLY A 34 1.04 3.47 23.49
N ALA A 35 1.42 4.51 22.77
CA ALA A 35 2.80 4.96 22.70
C ALA A 35 3.26 5.32 24.12
N GLN A 36 4.20 4.54 24.66
CA GLN A 36 4.72 4.73 26.00
C GLN A 36 5.58 5.99 26.07
N VAL A 37 4.97 7.12 26.46
CA VAL A 37 5.71 8.28 26.96
C VAL A 37 6.30 7.90 28.32
N PRO A 38 7.64 7.94 28.50
CA PRO A 38 8.25 7.56 29.77
C PRO A 38 7.98 8.61 30.84
N GLN A 39 7.16 8.27 31.85
CA GLN A 39 7.04 9.06 33.07
C GLN A 39 8.31 8.90 33.92
N GLY A 40 9.16 9.92 33.91
CA GLY A 40 10.28 10.03 34.87
C GLY A 40 9.79 10.57 36.20
N GLU A 41 9.52 9.69 37.18
CA GLU A 41 9.21 10.13 38.55
C GLU A 41 10.42 10.82 39.21
N SER A 42 10.22 12.04 39.69
CA SER A 42 11.19 12.74 40.53
C SER A 42 11.19 12.17 41.97
N LYS A 43 12.12 11.27 42.29
CA LYS A 43 12.36 10.77 43.65
C LYS A 43 13.66 11.30 44.26
N MET A 44 13.63 11.61 45.55
CA MET A 44 14.74 12.20 46.30
C MET A 44 15.69 11.13 46.85
N ALA A 45 16.99 11.27 46.59
CA ALA A 45 18.10 10.80 47.42
C ALA A 45 19.42 11.44 46.90
N ALA A 46 20.54 11.60 47.62
CA ALA A 46 20.86 11.89 49.03
C ALA A 46 22.31 11.41 49.31
N GLY A 47 23.32 12.25 49.01
CA GLY A 47 24.73 12.08 49.42
C GLY A 47 25.58 11.06 48.63
N PRO A 48 26.88 10.87 48.97
CA PRO A 48 27.64 11.46 50.10
C PRO A 48 29.00 12.12 49.70
N ALA A 49 29.85 12.39 50.71
CA ALA A 49 31.27 12.87 50.69
C ALA A 49 31.50 14.35 50.28
N THR A 50 32.17 15.24 51.04
CA THR A 50 33.51 15.23 51.74
C THR A 50 34.71 15.18 50.77
N HIS A 51 35.86 15.84 50.99
CA HIS A 51 36.48 16.57 52.13
C HIS A 51 37.54 17.55 51.52
N GLU A 52 38.10 18.64 52.08
CA GLU A 52 38.20 19.29 53.42
C GLU A 52 38.24 20.83 53.32
N GLY A 53 38.31 21.54 54.46
CA GLY A 53 38.85 22.91 54.57
C GLY A 53 39.35 23.25 55.99
N PRO A 54 40.48 23.98 56.16
CA PRO A 54 40.90 24.49 57.46
C PRO A 54 40.04 25.73 57.82
N LYS A 55 39.41 25.88 59.00
CA LYS A 55 39.69 25.48 60.40
C LYS A 55 40.72 26.36 61.13
N MET A 56 40.24 27.48 61.67
CA MET A 56 40.56 28.13 62.97
C MET A 56 39.41 29.14 63.19
N ALA A 57 38.58 29.14 64.24
CA ALA A 57 38.83 29.23 65.68
C ALA A 57 39.50 30.56 66.11
N ALA A 58 39.12 31.25 67.19
CA ALA A 58 37.86 31.33 67.96
C ALA A 58 38.00 32.51 68.96
N ALA A 59 36.91 33.22 69.30
CA ALA A 59 36.67 34.09 70.47
C ALA A 59 37.81 34.92 71.12
N THR A 60 37.55 36.20 71.42
CA THR A 60 37.77 36.84 72.75
C THR A 60 37.12 38.25 72.80
N THR A 61 36.60 38.64 73.96
CA THR A 61 35.95 39.93 74.27
C THR A 61 36.97 41.06 74.57
N PRO A 62 36.56 42.34 74.63
CA PRO A 62 37.50 43.48 74.59
C PRO A 62 37.99 43.96 75.98
N PRO A 63 39.12 44.71 76.02
CA PRO A 63 39.40 45.73 77.02
C PRO A 63 39.21 47.16 76.48
N ALA A 64 39.14 48.13 77.39
CA ALA A 64 38.92 49.56 77.13
C ALA A 64 40.25 50.37 77.08
N PRO A 65 40.26 51.71 76.94
CA PRO A 65 41.30 52.40 76.15
C PRO A 65 42.54 52.87 76.91
N HIS A 66 43.67 52.94 76.19
CA HIS A 66 44.89 53.62 76.60
C HIS A 66 45.44 54.51 75.46
N SER A 67 45.54 55.81 75.70
CA SER A 67 46.48 56.70 74.99
C SER A 67 47.84 56.60 75.71
N PRO A 68 49.00 56.78 75.03
CA PRO A 68 49.46 58.16 74.75
C PRO A 68 50.34 58.37 73.49
N ALA A 69 50.57 59.66 73.20
CA ALA A 69 51.77 60.26 72.58
C ALA A 69 52.18 59.91 71.14
N SER A 70 52.39 60.96 70.35
CA SER A 70 53.26 60.95 69.15
C SER A 70 54.74 60.82 69.54
N PRO A 71 55.61 60.42 68.59
CA PRO A 71 56.35 61.47 67.87
C PRO A 71 56.28 61.31 66.34
N GLY A 72 56.63 62.38 65.62
CA GLY A 72 56.64 62.38 64.15
C GLY A 72 57.94 61.83 63.56
N GLY A 73 57.82 61.28 62.34
CA GLY A 73 58.94 60.87 61.49
C GLY A 73 58.43 60.73 60.05
N GLY A 74 58.91 61.57 59.13
CA GLY A 74 58.44 61.60 57.75
C GLY A 74 59.07 60.50 56.89
N TRP A 75 58.28 59.94 55.96
CA TRP A 75 58.76 59.08 54.89
C TRP A 75 58.15 59.54 53.56
N GLU A 76 58.99 60.07 52.66
CA GLU A 76 58.59 60.43 51.30
C GLU A 76 58.97 59.30 50.32
N PRO A 77 58.02 58.79 49.51
CA PRO A 77 58.33 57.84 48.45
C PRO A 77 58.91 58.54 47.20
N PRO A 78 59.75 57.87 46.40
CA PRO A 78 60.38 58.45 45.22
C PRO A 78 59.36 58.86 44.14
N PRO A 79 59.68 59.86 43.30
CA PRO A 79 58.69 60.60 42.49
C PRO A 79 57.93 59.75 41.46
N ASP A 80 58.57 58.70 40.92
CA ASP A 80 57.97 57.80 39.92
C ASP A 80 56.80 57.00 40.52
N VAL A 81 56.90 56.61 41.80
CA VAL A 81 55.84 55.90 42.53
C VAL A 81 54.63 56.82 42.76
N LEU A 82 54.86 58.10 43.05
CA LEU A 82 53.78 59.09 43.19
C LEU A 82 53.05 59.36 41.87
N GLN A 83 53.76 59.28 40.74
CA GLN A 83 53.16 59.42 39.41
C GLN A 83 52.31 58.19 39.06
N ILE A 84 52.80 56.97 39.35
CA ILE A 84 52.03 55.73 39.21
C ILE A 84 50.79 55.75 40.13
N MET A 85 50.94 56.16 41.40
CA MET A 85 49.81 56.23 42.35
C MET A 85 48.73 57.26 41.97
N ARG A 86 49.08 58.29 41.20
CA ARG A 86 48.10 59.24 40.61
C ARG A 86 47.47 58.74 39.31
N ALA A 87 48.07 57.75 38.66
CA ALA A 87 47.55 57.12 37.45
C ALA A 87 46.71 55.86 37.73
N LEU A 88 46.71 55.36 38.98
CA LEU A 88 45.77 54.32 39.42
C LEU A 88 44.33 54.89 39.46
N PRO A 89 43.31 54.13 39.03
CA PRO A 89 41.92 54.54 39.17
C PRO A 89 41.59 54.85 40.63
N THR A 90 40.93 55.98 40.89
CA THR A 90 40.45 56.30 42.23
C THR A 90 39.32 55.34 42.63
N ARG A 91 39.00 55.34 43.93
CA ARG A 91 37.84 54.59 44.45
C ARG A 91 36.54 54.96 43.73
N ASP A 92 36.41 56.23 43.32
CA ASP A 92 35.21 56.74 42.67
C ASP A 92 35.16 56.41 41.17
N ASP A 93 36.32 56.34 40.50
CA ASP A 93 36.44 55.82 39.12
C ASP A 93 36.08 54.32 39.07
N LEU A 94 36.60 53.52 40.00
CA LEU A 94 36.27 52.10 40.11
C LEU A 94 34.77 51.91 40.42
N ALA A 95 34.21 52.76 41.29
CA ALA A 95 32.78 52.78 41.57
C ALA A 95 31.95 53.26 40.36
N ALA A 96 32.49 54.12 39.49
CA ALA A 96 31.85 54.54 38.25
C ALA A 96 31.81 53.41 37.22
N ALA A 97 32.95 52.79 36.92
CA ALA A 97 33.03 51.62 36.04
C ALA A 97 32.15 50.46 36.55
N THR A 98 32.10 50.22 37.87
CA THR A 98 31.21 49.20 38.45
C THR A 98 29.72 49.54 38.26
N ARG A 99 29.33 50.82 38.38
CA ARG A 99 27.96 51.27 38.12
C ARG A 99 27.58 51.20 36.64
N GLU A 100 28.52 51.54 35.75
CA GLU A 100 28.35 51.46 34.30
C GLU A 100 28.20 50.02 33.82
N LEU A 101 29.09 49.12 34.25
CA LEU A 101 28.98 47.67 34.01
C LEU A 101 27.68 47.09 34.55
N HIS A 102 27.27 47.47 35.78
CA HIS A 102 25.98 47.06 36.34
C HIS A 102 24.81 47.56 35.48
N HIS A 103 24.89 48.78 34.92
CA HIS A 103 23.85 49.33 34.06
C HIS A 103 23.78 48.62 32.69
N SER A 104 24.92 48.38 32.04
CA SER A 104 24.99 47.60 30.78
C SER A 104 24.43 46.19 30.99
N LEU A 105 24.92 45.48 32.00
CA LEU A 105 24.46 44.12 32.32
C LEU A 105 22.96 44.10 32.68
N SER A 106 22.45 45.13 33.36
CA SER A 106 21.00 45.27 33.62
C SER A 106 20.20 45.47 32.34
N GLY A 107 20.71 46.24 31.38
CA GLY A 107 20.11 46.44 30.06
C GLY A 107 20.11 45.16 29.23
N GLU A 108 21.23 44.46 29.15
CA GLU A 108 21.37 43.17 28.48
C GLU A 108 20.44 42.11 29.09
N ILE A 109 20.34 42.03 30.42
CA ILE A 109 19.39 41.15 31.13
C ILE A 109 17.93 41.53 30.81
N GLN A 110 17.61 42.81 30.67
CA GLN A 110 16.26 43.25 30.26
C GLN A 110 15.98 42.88 28.80
N GLN A 111 16.94 43.04 27.89
CA GLN A 111 16.80 42.63 26.49
C GLN A 111 16.60 41.11 26.36
N VAL A 112 17.45 40.30 27.00
CA VAL A 112 17.33 38.83 27.00
C VAL A 112 15.98 38.38 27.58
N ARG A 113 15.44 39.09 28.59
CA ARG A 113 14.07 38.83 29.09
C ARG A 113 12.99 39.13 28.06
N GLN A 114 13.11 40.22 27.29
CA GLN A 114 12.18 40.52 26.20
C GLN A 114 12.27 39.49 25.07
N ASP A 115 13.49 39.10 24.68
CA ASP A 115 13.72 38.07 23.65
C ASP A 115 13.15 36.71 24.07
N VAL A 116 13.34 36.28 25.33
CA VAL A 116 12.75 35.04 25.88
C VAL A 116 11.22 35.09 25.89
N LEU A 117 10.61 36.23 26.20
CA LEU A 117 9.15 36.40 26.12
C LEU A 117 8.65 36.34 24.67
N GLY A 118 9.35 36.98 23.74
CA GLY A 118 9.03 36.92 22.31
C GLY A 118 9.21 35.51 21.71
N LEU A 119 10.23 34.77 22.15
CA LEU A 119 10.41 33.37 21.79
C LEU A 119 9.30 32.49 22.37
N THR A 120 8.92 32.67 23.63
CA THR A 120 7.79 31.95 24.25
C THR A 120 6.49 32.16 23.48
N GLN A 121 6.17 33.41 23.10
CA GLN A 121 4.98 33.72 22.29
C GLN A 121 5.03 33.07 20.90
N ARG A 122 6.20 33.06 20.25
CA ARG A 122 6.41 32.40 18.96
C ARG A 122 6.32 30.88 19.05
N ILE A 123 6.78 30.27 20.14
CA ILE A 123 6.66 28.83 20.40
C ILE A 123 5.17 28.46 20.50
N VAL A 124 4.40 29.13 21.36
CA VAL A 124 2.95 28.87 21.51
C VAL A 124 2.18 29.05 20.19
N ALA A 125 2.56 30.05 19.37
CA ALA A 125 1.97 30.23 18.05
C ALA A 125 2.31 29.09 17.07
N VAL A 126 3.54 28.60 17.07
CA VAL A 126 3.98 27.46 16.25
C VAL A 126 3.35 26.16 16.72
N GLU A 127 3.23 25.93 18.03
CA GLU A 127 2.56 24.78 18.63
C GLU A 127 1.06 24.74 18.25
N GLY A 128 0.37 25.88 18.31
CA GLY A 128 -1.03 25.99 17.87
C GLY A 128 -1.22 25.68 16.39
N VAL A 129 -0.34 26.16 15.51
CA VAL A 129 -0.35 25.81 14.07
C VAL A 129 -0.01 24.33 13.86
N HIS A 130 0.95 23.79 14.61
CA HIS A 130 1.33 22.37 14.51
C HIS A 130 0.20 21.44 14.94
N GLN A 131 -0.51 21.75 16.03
CA GLN A 131 -1.68 20.98 16.47
C GLN A 131 -2.78 21.00 15.41
N ALA A 132 -3.14 22.18 14.90
CA ALA A 132 -4.15 22.30 13.84
C ALA A 132 -3.75 21.55 12.56
N GLN A 133 -2.44 21.50 12.23
CA GLN A 133 -1.93 20.69 11.13
C GLN A 133 -2.00 19.18 11.42
N ALA A 134 -1.69 18.74 12.64
CA ALA A 134 -1.82 17.34 13.05
C ALA A 134 -3.28 16.86 12.98
N ASP A 135 -4.21 17.67 13.49
CA ASP A 135 -5.65 17.41 13.43
C ASP A 135 -6.15 17.31 11.98
N ALA A 136 -5.68 18.21 11.10
CA ALA A 136 -5.98 18.17 9.67
C ALA A 136 -5.40 16.92 8.97
N ILE A 137 -4.18 16.50 9.32
CA ILE A 137 -3.58 15.26 8.81
C ILE A 137 -4.37 14.02 9.28
N GLN A 138 -4.89 14.02 10.51
CA GLN A 138 -5.76 12.96 11.02
C GLN A 138 -7.14 12.93 10.32
N ALA A 139 -7.72 14.10 10.04
CA ALA A 139 -8.94 14.21 9.25
C ALA A 139 -8.73 13.70 7.80
N HIS A 140 -7.61 14.04 7.17
CA HIS A 140 -7.29 13.55 5.83
C HIS A 140 -6.95 12.06 5.78
N SER A 141 -6.26 11.51 6.78
CA SER A 141 -5.95 10.06 6.80
C SER A 141 -7.21 9.20 7.01
N THR A 142 -8.13 9.63 7.87
CA THR A 142 -9.44 8.97 8.05
C THR A 142 -10.35 9.11 6.83
N GLN A 143 -10.29 10.24 6.11
CA GLN A 143 -10.98 10.38 4.82
C GLN A 143 -10.36 9.46 3.75
N LEU A 144 -9.03 9.32 3.70
CA LEU A 144 -8.35 8.45 2.74
C LEU A 144 -8.65 6.96 2.94
N THR A 145 -8.77 6.47 4.18
CA THR A 145 -9.17 5.08 4.45
C THR A 145 -10.64 4.82 4.09
N LEU A 146 -11.53 5.79 4.30
CA LEU A 146 -12.92 5.75 3.82
C LEU A 146 -12.95 5.68 2.28
N HIS A 147 -12.22 6.57 1.59
CA HIS A 147 -12.13 6.57 0.13
C HIS A 147 -11.57 5.23 -0.41
N HIS A 148 -10.55 4.66 0.24
CA HIS A 148 -9.95 3.39 -0.17
C HIS A 148 -10.93 2.21 -0.03
N THR A 149 -11.61 2.07 1.12
CA THR A 149 -12.58 0.99 1.36
C THR A 149 -13.83 1.10 0.46
N LEU A 150 -14.25 2.32 0.13
CA LEU A 150 -15.29 2.58 -0.86
C LEU A 150 -14.83 2.17 -2.28
N LEU A 151 -13.61 2.52 -2.69
CA LEU A 151 -13.05 2.10 -3.98
C LEU A 151 -12.87 0.58 -4.09
N GLN A 152 -12.45 -0.10 -3.01
CA GLN A 152 -12.39 -1.56 -2.96
C GLN A 152 -13.78 -2.17 -3.17
N THR A 153 -14.79 -1.63 -2.49
CA THR A 153 -16.19 -2.11 -2.57
C THR A 153 -16.77 -1.93 -3.98
N LEU A 154 -16.60 -0.74 -4.58
CA LEU A 154 -17.04 -0.47 -5.96
C LEU A 154 -16.29 -1.35 -6.97
N THR A 155 -14.97 -1.52 -6.82
CA THR A 155 -14.16 -2.37 -7.71
C THR A 155 -14.65 -3.82 -7.69
N ARG A 156 -14.94 -4.36 -6.49
CA ARG A 156 -15.50 -5.70 -6.31
C ARG A 156 -16.91 -5.84 -6.91
N GLN A 157 -17.75 -4.81 -6.81
CA GLN A 157 -19.08 -4.80 -7.44
C GLN A 157 -19.00 -4.76 -8.96
N LEU A 158 -18.13 -3.93 -9.53
CA LEU A 158 -17.89 -3.84 -10.98
C LEU A 158 -17.33 -5.16 -11.54
N GLU A 159 -16.37 -5.78 -10.84
CA GLU A 159 -15.85 -7.10 -11.22
C GLU A 159 -16.94 -8.17 -11.25
N ASP A 160 -17.82 -8.21 -10.25
CA ASP A 160 -18.89 -9.21 -10.18
C ASP A 160 -19.97 -8.96 -11.25
N LEU A 161 -20.30 -7.70 -11.55
CA LEU A 161 -21.19 -7.36 -12.66
C LEU A 161 -20.61 -7.76 -14.02
N GLU A 162 -19.32 -7.46 -14.27
CA GLU A 162 -18.63 -7.85 -15.50
C GLU A 162 -18.60 -9.38 -15.66
N ASN A 163 -18.21 -10.11 -14.61
CA ASN A 163 -18.15 -11.56 -14.63
C ASN A 163 -19.53 -12.23 -14.73
N ARG A 164 -20.60 -11.65 -14.14
CA ARG A 164 -21.98 -12.10 -14.36
C ARG A 164 -22.36 -11.97 -15.83
N GLY A 165 -22.06 -10.83 -16.46
CA GLY A 165 -22.27 -10.61 -17.90
C GLY A 165 -21.47 -11.56 -18.79
N ARG A 166 -20.28 -12.00 -18.35
CA ARG A 166 -19.45 -13.00 -19.05
C ARG A 166 -19.78 -14.46 -18.72
N ARG A 167 -20.70 -14.75 -17.78
CA ARG A 167 -20.88 -16.12 -17.22
C ARG A 167 -21.23 -17.20 -18.25
N ASN A 168 -21.98 -16.82 -19.30
CA ASN A 168 -22.40 -17.68 -20.40
C ASN A 168 -21.41 -17.70 -21.59
N ASN A 169 -20.35 -16.91 -21.54
CA ASN A 169 -19.34 -16.86 -22.60
C ASN A 169 -18.38 -18.05 -22.49
N ILE A 170 -18.09 -18.65 -23.65
CA ILE A 170 -16.93 -19.52 -23.86
C ILE A 170 -15.92 -18.75 -24.71
N ARG A 171 -14.65 -18.81 -24.32
CA ARG A 171 -13.51 -18.26 -25.06
C ARG A 171 -12.72 -19.40 -25.67
N ILE A 172 -12.62 -19.44 -27.00
CA ILE A 172 -11.99 -20.52 -27.76
C ILE A 172 -10.68 -20.00 -28.36
N ARG A 173 -9.58 -20.72 -28.11
CA ARG A 173 -8.24 -20.41 -28.64
C ARG A 173 -7.81 -21.44 -29.67
N GLY A 174 -7.00 -21.01 -30.64
CA GLY A 174 -6.36 -21.91 -31.61
C GLY A 174 -7.20 -22.25 -32.84
N LEU A 175 -8.44 -21.74 -32.94
CA LEU A 175 -9.29 -21.91 -34.11
C LEU A 175 -8.72 -21.07 -35.29
N PRO A 176 -8.38 -21.67 -36.45
CA PRO A 176 -7.75 -20.98 -37.58
C PRO A 176 -8.59 -19.82 -38.11
N GLU A 177 -7.95 -18.85 -38.80
CA GLU A 177 -8.59 -17.65 -39.37
C GLU A 177 -8.66 -17.73 -40.91
N ASN A 178 -9.87 -17.95 -41.43
CA ASN A 178 -10.15 -18.08 -42.86
C ASN A 178 -10.75 -16.78 -43.40
N GLU A 179 -10.65 -16.53 -44.71
CA GLU A 179 -10.97 -15.20 -45.26
C GLU A 179 -12.47 -14.96 -45.49
N ARG A 180 -13.31 -15.95 -45.20
CA ARG A 180 -14.79 -15.93 -45.29
C ARG A 180 -15.46 -16.07 -43.91
N ASP A 181 -14.76 -15.64 -42.88
CA ASP A 181 -14.88 -16.03 -41.47
C ASP A 181 -16.26 -15.92 -40.77
N SER A 182 -17.23 -15.13 -41.26
CA SER A 182 -18.44 -14.80 -40.46
C SER A 182 -19.42 -15.97 -40.32
N ASP A 183 -19.98 -16.43 -41.44
CA ASP A 183 -21.07 -17.40 -41.42
C ASP A 183 -20.53 -18.83 -41.23
N ASP A 184 -19.31 -19.07 -41.74
CA ASP A 184 -18.56 -20.29 -41.46
C ASP A 184 -18.27 -20.45 -39.97
N LEU A 185 -18.00 -19.37 -39.22
CA LEU A 185 -17.75 -19.48 -37.78
C LEU A 185 -18.97 -20.00 -37.01
N HIS A 186 -20.20 -19.63 -37.38
CA HIS A 186 -21.41 -20.18 -36.74
C HIS A 186 -21.49 -21.71 -36.93
N ARG A 187 -21.24 -22.19 -38.15
CA ARG A 187 -21.24 -23.62 -38.50
C ARG A 187 -20.11 -24.37 -37.79
N ILE A 188 -18.91 -23.80 -37.77
CA ILE A 188 -17.73 -24.37 -37.09
C ILE A 188 -17.99 -24.49 -35.58
N LEU A 189 -18.57 -23.46 -34.94
CA LEU A 189 -18.92 -23.48 -33.53
C LEU A 189 -20.01 -24.51 -33.22
N THR A 190 -21.06 -24.59 -34.04
CA THR A 190 -22.13 -25.59 -33.91
C THR A 190 -21.55 -27.01 -33.94
N ASN A 191 -20.75 -27.32 -34.96
CA ASN A 191 -20.10 -28.63 -35.11
C ASN A 191 -19.16 -28.95 -33.93
N LEU A 192 -18.35 -27.97 -33.50
CA LEU A 192 -17.43 -28.13 -32.38
C LEU A 192 -18.17 -28.38 -31.06
N PHE A 193 -19.23 -27.64 -30.78
CA PHE A 193 -20.04 -27.80 -29.58
C PHE A 193 -20.84 -29.10 -29.57
N ASN A 194 -21.40 -29.53 -30.71
CA ASN A 194 -22.08 -30.82 -30.81
C ASN A 194 -21.12 -32.01 -30.67
N PHE A 195 -19.89 -31.92 -31.22
CA PHE A 195 -18.84 -32.90 -30.97
C PHE A 195 -18.44 -33.00 -29.48
N LEU A 196 -18.52 -31.90 -28.73
CA LEU A 196 -18.28 -31.88 -27.27
C LEU A 196 -19.50 -32.38 -26.47
N LEU A 197 -20.72 -32.13 -26.96
CA LEU A 197 -21.99 -32.57 -26.37
C LEU A 197 -22.42 -33.99 -26.77
N GLN A 198 -21.66 -34.67 -27.64
CA GLN A 198 -21.98 -35.99 -28.20
C GLN A 198 -23.32 -36.02 -28.97
N LYS A 199 -23.56 -34.98 -29.77
CA LYS A 199 -24.73 -34.81 -30.64
C LYS A 199 -24.35 -34.91 -32.12
N ALA A 200 -25.37 -35.06 -32.99
CA ALA A 200 -25.22 -34.88 -34.43
C ALA A 200 -24.62 -33.48 -34.75
N PRO A 201 -23.74 -33.36 -35.76
CA PRO A 201 -22.94 -32.15 -36.00
C PRO A 201 -23.78 -30.88 -36.15
N ASP A 202 -24.88 -30.96 -36.91
CA ASP A 202 -25.77 -29.82 -37.21
C ASP A 202 -26.95 -29.67 -36.23
N ALA A 203 -26.92 -30.34 -35.06
CA ALA A 203 -27.97 -30.17 -34.06
C ALA A 203 -27.99 -28.73 -33.51
N VAL A 204 -29.17 -28.13 -33.31
CA VAL A 204 -29.27 -26.71 -32.93
C VAL A 204 -28.61 -26.44 -31.56
N VAL A 205 -27.61 -25.56 -31.57
CA VAL A 205 -26.97 -25.01 -30.36
C VAL A 205 -27.33 -23.53 -30.26
N GLU A 206 -28.11 -23.17 -29.25
CA GLU A 206 -28.56 -21.79 -29.03
C GLU A 206 -27.42 -20.88 -28.58
N MET A 207 -26.80 -20.21 -29.56
CA MET A 207 -25.81 -19.16 -29.38
C MET A 207 -26.50 -17.79 -29.50
N GLU A 208 -26.18 -16.87 -28.59
CA GLU A 208 -26.71 -15.51 -28.59
C GLU A 208 -25.87 -14.59 -29.49
N ARG A 209 -24.54 -14.68 -29.36
CA ARG A 209 -23.55 -13.87 -30.09
C ARG A 209 -22.23 -14.64 -30.21
N TRP A 210 -21.60 -14.61 -31.38
CA TRP A 210 -20.26 -15.15 -31.62
C TRP A 210 -19.42 -14.16 -32.44
N HIS A 211 -18.14 -14.01 -32.09
CA HIS A 211 -17.21 -13.14 -32.82
C HIS A 211 -15.75 -13.49 -32.49
N ARG A 212 -14.82 -13.16 -33.39
CA ARG A 212 -13.38 -13.12 -33.03
C ARG A 212 -13.09 -11.88 -32.18
N ALA A 213 -12.18 -12.02 -31.22
CA ALA A 213 -11.79 -10.92 -30.34
C ALA A 213 -11.30 -9.71 -31.15
N LEU A 214 -11.70 -8.50 -30.70
CA LEU A 214 -11.43 -7.20 -31.32
C LEU A 214 -9.95 -6.79 -31.21
N ARG A 215 -9.08 -7.53 -31.90
CA ARG A 215 -7.71 -7.14 -32.25
C ARG A 215 -7.52 -7.29 -33.76
N SER A 216 -6.52 -6.61 -34.31
CA SER A 216 -6.08 -6.83 -35.70
C SER A 216 -5.63 -8.27 -35.92
N ARG A 217 -5.83 -8.82 -37.13
CA ARG A 217 -5.16 -10.05 -37.57
C ARG A 217 -3.64 -9.80 -37.48
N GLY A 218 -2.90 -10.73 -36.86
CA GLY A 218 -1.45 -10.62 -36.81
C GLY A 218 -0.81 -11.02 -38.15
N PRO A 219 0.52 -10.92 -38.29
CA PRO A 219 1.22 -11.41 -39.48
C PRO A 219 1.04 -12.94 -39.64
N PRO A 220 1.27 -13.50 -40.84
CA PRO A 220 1.29 -14.95 -41.05
C PRO A 220 2.18 -15.67 -40.03
N GLY A 221 1.72 -16.81 -39.53
CA GLY A 221 2.39 -17.56 -38.46
C GLY A 221 2.16 -17.05 -37.02
N SER A 222 1.54 -15.87 -36.83
CA SER A 222 1.07 -15.46 -35.51
C SER A 222 -0.14 -16.31 -35.05
N PRO A 223 -0.35 -16.52 -33.73
CA PRO A 223 -1.46 -17.32 -33.24
C PRO A 223 -2.81 -16.65 -33.59
N PRO A 224 -3.85 -17.41 -33.97
CA PRO A 224 -5.13 -16.85 -34.38
C PRO A 224 -5.85 -16.11 -33.24
N ARG A 225 -6.79 -15.25 -33.61
CA ARG A 225 -7.66 -14.49 -32.71
C ARG A 225 -8.60 -15.45 -31.96
N ASP A 226 -8.51 -15.43 -30.62
CA ASP A 226 -9.46 -16.11 -29.75
C ASP A 226 -10.91 -15.72 -30.15
N VAL A 227 -11.80 -16.70 -30.27
CA VAL A 227 -13.24 -16.49 -30.47
C VAL A 227 -13.93 -16.35 -29.12
N ILE A 228 -14.93 -15.48 -29.03
CA ILE A 228 -15.84 -15.35 -27.89
C ILE A 228 -17.25 -15.70 -28.37
N CYS A 229 -17.89 -16.65 -27.69
CA CYS A 229 -19.25 -17.09 -27.98
C CYS A 229 -20.11 -17.06 -26.70
N CYS A 230 -21.17 -16.26 -26.69
CA CYS A 230 -22.20 -16.31 -25.65
C CYS A 230 -23.25 -17.36 -26.01
N LEU A 231 -23.56 -18.25 -25.06
CA LEU A 231 -24.61 -19.26 -25.19
C LEU A 231 -25.87 -18.84 -24.43
N LEU A 232 -27.05 -19.09 -25.00
CA LEU A 232 -28.31 -18.64 -24.40
C LEU A 232 -28.59 -19.34 -23.05
N ARG A 233 -28.11 -20.58 -22.87
CA ARG A 233 -28.32 -21.38 -21.66
C ARG A 233 -27.01 -21.73 -20.94
N PHE A 234 -26.88 -21.30 -19.69
CA PHE A 234 -25.74 -21.60 -18.81
C PHE A 234 -25.46 -23.12 -18.67
N SER A 235 -26.51 -23.94 -18.63
CA SER A 235 -26.40 -25.40 -18.55
C SER A 235 -25.71 -26.02 -19.77
N VAL A 236 -26.01 -25.51 -20.97
CA VAL A 236 -25.37 -25.94 -22.23
C VAL A 236 -23.90 -25.53 -22.22
N LYS A 237 -23.59 -24.31 -21.76
CA LYS A 237 -22.21 -23.81 -21.59
C LYS A 237 -21.40 -24.68 -20.63
N GLU A 238 -21.93 -25.06 -19.47
CA GLU A 238 -21.23 -25.93 -18.53
C GLU A 238 -21.06 -27.36 -19.06
N ALA A 239 -22.04 -27.90 -19.80
CA ALA A 239 -21.93 -29.20 -20.46
C ALA A 239 -20.82 -29.22 -21.54
N ILE A 240 -20.75 -28.18 -22.39
CA ILE A 240 -19.65 -28.01 -23.36
C ILE A 240 -18.30 -27.91 -22.63
N MET A 241 -18.21 -27.11 -21.57
CA MET A 241 -16.99 -26.97 -20.77
C MET A 241 -16.62 -28.24 -19.99
N ALA A 242 -17.56 -29.13 -19.69
CA ALA A 242 -17.28 -30.46 -19.14
C ALA A 242 -16.78 -31.42 -20.22
N GLY A 243 -17.46 -31.49 -21.37
CA GLY A 243 -17.02 -32.28 -22.53
C GLY A 243 -15.61 -31.89 -23.02
N ALA A 244 -15.26 -30.60 -22.94
CA ALA A 244 -13.92 -30.11 -23.26
C ALA A 244 -12.85 -30.56 -22.24
N ARG A 245 -13.17 -30.55 -20.93
CA ARG A 245 -12.25 -31.02 -19.87
C ARG A 245 -12.02 -32.52 -19.91
N ASN A 246 -13.00 -33.29 -20.36
CA ASN A 246 -12.92 -34.75 -20.44
C ASN A 246 -12.14 -35.26 -21.68
N LYS A 247 -11.82 -34.39 -22.66
CA LYS A 247 -11.01 -34.73 -23.83
C LYS A 247 -9.57 -34.22 -23.64
N SER A 248 -8.60 -35.13 -23.67
CA SER A 248 -7.18 -34.84 -23.43
C SER A 248 -6.56 -33.88 -24.45
N ALA A 249 -7.01 -33.92 -25.70
CA ALA A 249 -6.68 -32.95 -26.73
C ALA A 249 -7.87 -32.73 -27.67
N LEU A 250 -8.29 -31.48 -27.82
CA LEU A 250 -9.24 -31.05 -28.83
C LEU A 250 -8.46 -30.53 -30.05
N ARG A 251 -8.76 -31.06 -31.24
CA ARG A 251 -8.18 -30.61 -32.51
C ARG A 251 -9.28 -30.26 -33.51
N PHE A 252 -9.01 -29.27 -34.34
CA PHE A 252 -9.84 -28.84 -35.46
C PHE A 252 -8.92 -28.52 -36.63
N GLU A 253 -9.15 -29.11 -37.81
CA GLU A 253 -8.28 -28.94 -39.00
C GLU A 253 -6.78 -29.16 -38.69
N GLY A 254 -6.48 -30.13 -37.81
CA GLY A 254 -5.13 -30.44 -37.32
C GLY A 254 -4.61 -29.49 -36.22
N ALA A 255 -5.09 -28.24 -36.15
CA ALA A 255 -4.73 -27.27 -35.12
C ALA A 255 -5.24 -27.68 -33.73
N LYS A 256 -4.48 -27.33 -32.67
CA LYS A 256 -4.91 -27.52 -31.28
C LYS A 256 -5.91 -26.43 -30.90
N VAL A 257 -7.09 -26.83 -30.42
CA VAL A 257 -8.12 -25.91 -29.92
C VAL A 257 -8.23 -26.04 -28.40
N GLU A 258 -8.42 -24.91 -27.71
CA GLU A 258 -8.56 -24.85 -26.25
C GLU A 258 -9.81 -24.04 -25.87
N LEU A 259 -10.63 -24.56 -24.95
CA LEU A 259 -11.82 -23.88 -24.44
C LEU A 259 -11.56 -23.36 -23.02
N PHE A 260 -11.80 -22.07 -22.82
CA PHE A 260 -11.71 -21.38 -21.55
C PHE A 260 -13.03 -20.72 -21.19
N GLN A 261 -13.30 -20.56 -19.90
CA GLN A 261 -14.32 -19.61 -19.45
C GLN A 261 -13.81 -18.18 -19.70
N ASP A 262 -14.66 -17.32 -20.26
CA ASP A 262 -14.38 -15.88 -20.30
C ASP A 262 -14.64 -15.26 -18.91
N VAL A 263 -13.72 -14.41 -18.46
CA VAL A 263 -13.69 -13.82 -17.12
C VAL A 263 -13.09 -12.41 -17.21
N SER A 264 -13.38 -11.57 -16.21
CA SER A 264 -12.89 -10.18 -16.15
C SER A 264 -11.36 -10.09 -16.22
N LEU A 265 -10.87 -8.93 -16.67
CA LEU A 265 -9.43 -8.65 -16.68
C LEU A 265 -8.84 -8.63 -15.26
N LEU A 266 -9.63 -8.23 -14.26
CA LEU A 266 -9.27 -8.28 -12.83
C LEU A 266 -9.08 -9.72 -12.35
N THR A 267 -10.07 -10.59 -12.60
CA THR A 267 -9.98 -12.03 -12.25
C THR A 267 -8.78 -12.68 -12.94
N LEU A 268 -8.52 -12.34 -14.20
CA LEU A 268 -7.33 -12.82 -14.91
C LEU A 268 -6.02 -12.25 -14.36
N HIS A 269 -5.99 -11.02 -13.86
CA HIS A 269 -4.81 -10.45 -13.22
C HIS A 269 -4.52 -11.14 -11.88
N SER A 270 -5.52 -11.22 -10.98
CA SER A 270 -5.34 -11.83 -9.66
C SER A 270 -4.94 -13.31 -9.76
N ARG A 271 -5.56 -14.08 -10.68
CA ARG A 271 -5.14 -15.48 -10.94
C ARG A 271 -3.75 -15.61 -11.57
N ARG A 272 -3.19 -14.56 -12.18
CA ARG A 272 -1.78 -14.53 -12.64
C ARG A 272 -0.83 -14.18 -11.49
N ALA A 273 -1.20 -13.26 -10.62
CA ALA A 273 -0.40 -12.91 -9.43
C ALA A 273 -0.27 -14.11 -8.48
N LEU A 274 -1.34 -14.90 -8.30
CA LEU A 274 -1.33 -16.12 -7.48
C LEU A 274 -0.61 -17.33 -8.13
N LYS A 275 0.07 -17.16 -9.28
CA LYS A 275 0.82 -18.24 -9.94
C LYS A 275 1.89 -18.89 -9.06
N PRO A 276 2.73 -18.17 -8.29
CA PRO A 276 3.74 -18.78 -7.42
C PRO A 276 3.13 -19.76 -6.43
N LEU A 277 2.06 -19.36 -5.74
CA LEU A 277 1.30 -20.23 -4.83
C LEU A 277 0.72 -21.46 -5.55
N THR A 278 0.10 -21.29 -6.72
CA THR A 278 -0.38 -22.48 -7.48
C THR A 278 0.75 -23.39 -7.95
N SER A 279 1.98 -22.89 -8.06
CA SER A 279 3.17 -23.68 -8.43
C SER A 279 3.73 -24.42 -7.22
N ALA A 280 3.82 -23.76 -6.06
CA ALA A 280 4.19 -24.39 -4.79
C ALA A 280 3.19 -25.50 -4.39
N LEU A 281 1.88 -25.25 -4.56
CA LEU A 281 0.83 -26.27 -4.37
C LEU A 281 1.03 -27.50 -5.26
N GLN A 282 1.40 -27.30 -6.55
CA GLN A 282 1.69 -28.41 -7.46
C GLN A 282 2.97 -29.17 -7.06
N GLN A 283 4.02 -28.46 -6.63
CA GLN A 283 5.27 -29.04 -6.15
C GLN A 283 5.07 -29.87 -4.87
N ALA A 284 4.17 -29.42 -3.98
CA ALA A 284 3.73 -30.16 -2.79
C ALA A 284 2.73 -31.32 -3.11
N GLY A 285 2.40 -31.56 -4.38
CA GLY A 285 1.43 -32.59 -4.79
C GLY A 285 -0.03 -32.29 -4.43
N LEU A 286 -0.34 -31.07 -3.98
CA LEU A 286 -1.64 -30.68 -3.44
C LEU A 286 -2.64 -30.34 -4.57
N GLN A 287 -3.75 -31.07 -4.62
CA GLN A 287 -4.83 -30.79 -5.57
C GLN A 287 -5.59 -29.52 -5.17
N TYR A 288 -5.54 -28.51 -6.03
CA TYR A 288 -6.22 -27.23 -5.84
C TYR A 288 -7.31 -26.95 -6.89
N ARG A 289 -8.21 -26.03 -6.56
CA ARG A 289 -9.30 -25.54 -7.42
C ARG A 289 -9.44 -24.02 -7.26
N TRP A 290 -9.66 -23.32 -8.36
CA TRP A 290 -10.05 -21.91 -8.34
C TRP A 290 -11.49 -21.74 -7.82
N ILE A 291 -11.65 -20.93 -6.77
CA ILE A 291 -12.94 -20.37 -6.34
C ILE A 291 -13.16 -19.04 -7.05
N TYR A 292 -14.41 -18.77 -7.45
CA TYR A 292 -14.80 -17.51 -8.06
C TYR A 292 -14.79 -16.34 -7.03
N PRO A 293 -14.24 -15.15 -7.36
CA PRO A 293 -13.57 -14.80 -8.61
C PRO A 293 -12.15 -15.35 -8.71
N ALA A 294 -11.30 -15.13 -7.71
CA ALA A 294 -9.86 -15.45 -7.75
C ALA A 294 -9.33 -16.14 -6.47
N GLY A 295 -10.19 -16.74 -5.65
CA GLY A 295 -9.77 -17.52 -4.49
C GLY A 295 -9.22 -18.91 -4.87
N LEU A 296 -8.55 -19.56 -3.93
CA LEU A 296 -8.03 -20.92 -4.06
C LEU A 296 -8.61 -21.83 -2.98
N GLN A 297 -8.90 -23.07 -3.35
CA GLN A 297 -9.29 -24.14 -2.44
C GLN A 297 -8.38 -25.34 -2.66
N VAL A 298 -7.88 -25.93 -1.58
CA VAL A 298 -7.00 -27.10 -1.58
C VAL A 298 -7.70 -28.23 -0.84
N ARG A 299 -7.60 -29.45 -1.39
CA ARG A 299 -8.07 -30.66 -0.72
C ARG A 299 -6.97 -31.19 0.19
N THR A 300 -7.18 -31.12 1.51
CA THR A 300 -6.33 -31.82 2.50
C THR A 300 -7.07 -33.04 3.07
N PRO A 301 -6.38 -33.96 3.77
CA PRO A 301 -7.04 -35.06 4.48
C PRO A 301 -7.99 -34.60 5.60
N GLN A 302 -7.80 -33.39 6.13
CA GLN A 302 -8.61 -32.80 7.20
C GLN A 302 -9.81 -32.00 6.66
N GLY A 303 -9.75 -31.50 5.43
CA GLY A 303 -10.87 -30.80 4.79
C GLY A 303 -10.49 -29.92 3.59
N PRO A 304 -11.47 -29.19 3.03
CA PRO A 304 -11.25 -28.24 1.93
C PRO A 304 -10.78 -26.86 2.44
N VAL A 305 -9.48 -26.73 2.69
CA VAL A 305 -8.85 -25.45 3.11
C VAL A 305 -8.96 -24.41 1.99
N THR A 306 -9.24 -23.15 2.32
CA THR A 306 -9.63 -22.11 1.34
C THR A 306 -8.97 -20.76 1.67
N VAL A 307 -8.55 -20.00 0.64
CA VAL A 307 -8.06 -18.62 0.74
C VAL A 307 -8.71 -17.74 -0.34
N ARG A 308 -9.08 -16.51 0.02
CA ARG A 308 -9.80 -15.51 -0.79
C ARG A 308 -9.17 -14.13 -0.71
N GLY A 309 -8.48 -13.80 0.39
CA GLY A 309 -7.80 -12.53 0.62
C GLY A 309 -6.41 -12.71 1.22
N GLY A 310 -5.64 -11.62 1.31
CA GLY A 310 -4.30 -11.63 1.90
C GLY A 310 -4.29 -11.94 3.40
N ASP A 311 -5.34 -11.52 4.12
CA ASP A 311 -5.47 -11.69 5.58
C ASP A 311 -5.58 -13.16 5.99
N GLU A 312 -6.19 -13.98 5.14
CA GLU A 312 -6.33 -15.45 5.29
C GLU A 312 -5.06 -16.23 4.88
N LEU A 313 -4.10 -15.58 4.20
CA LEU A 313 -2.94 -16.25 3.60
C LEU A 313 -1.98 -16.89 4.63
N PRO A 314 -1.63 -16.26 5.77
CA PRO A 314 -0.69 -16.87 6.73
C PRO A 314 -1.25 -18.15 7.36
N GLU A 315 -2.53 -18.15 7.72
CA GLU A 315 -3.24 -19.33 8.24
C GLU A 315 -3.27 -20.44 7.18
N PHE A 316 -3.67 -20.11 5.95
CA PHE A 316 -3.70 -21.02 4.81
C PHE A 316 -2.33 -21.68 4.52
N LEU A 317 -1.23 -20.91 4.51
CA LEU A 317 0.12 -21.43 4.29
C LEU A 317 0.55 -22.35 5.45
N SER A 318 0.26 -21.96 6.69
CA SER A 318 0.59 -22.76 7.88
C SER A 318 -0.12 -24.12 7.88
N THR A 319 -1.41 -24.18 7.56
CA THR A 319 -2.21 -25.42 7.50
C THR A 319 -1.73 -26.37 6.39
N LEU A 320 -1.06 -25.84 5.35
CA LEU A 320 -0.51 -26.62 4.24
C LEU A 320 0.99 -26.91 4.37
N ASN A 321 1.63 -26.50 5.47
CA ASN A 321 3.09 -26.58 5.68
C ASN A 321 3.91 -25.95 4.53
N LEU A 322 3.41 -24.86 3.94
CA LEU A 322 4.09 -24.09 2.91
C LEU A 322 4.90 -22.93 3.52
N PRO A 323 6.05 -22.54 2.93
CA PRO A 323 6.83 -21.41 3.44
C PRO A 323 6.03 -20.10 3.33
N PRO A 324 6.14 -19.17 4.31
CA PRO A 324 5.37 -17.93 4.33
C PRO A 324 5.61 -17.07 3.08
N ASP A 325 6.85 -17.05 2.58
CA ASP A 325 7.29 -16.23 1.45
C ASP A 325 6.81 -16.75 0.07
N THR A 326 5.87 -17.70 0.04
CA THR A 326 5.31 -18.29 -1.20
C THR A 326 4.67 -17.24 -2.13
N ILE A 327 4.17 -16.12 -1.58
CA ILE A 327 3.85 -14.90 -2.34
C ILE A 327 4.26 -13.68 -1.50
N LEU A 328 4.91 -12.69 -2.13
CA LEU A 328 5.30 -11.44 -1.48
C LEU A 328 4.13 -10.48 -1.19
N GLU A 329 3.14 -10.41 -2.10
CA GLU A 329 1.96 -9.53 -1.98
C GLU A 329 0.72 -10.24 -2.54
N TRP A 330 -0.43 -10.10 -1.88
CA TRP A 330 -1.72 -10.51 -2.45
C TRP A 330 -2.18 -9.48 -3.51
N PRO A 331 -2.78 -9.88 -4.66
CA PRO A 331 -3.16 -8.95 -5.71
C PRO A 331 -4.24 -7.94 -5.29
N ASP A 332 -3.86 -6.66 -5.19
CA ASP A 332 -4.79 -5.54 -5.09
C ASP A 332 -5.31 -5.10 -6.47
N PRO A 333 -6.63 -5.17 -6.73
CA PRO A 333 -7.20 -4.71 -7.99
C PRO A 333 -7.12 -3.18 -8.17
N ILE A 334 -7.02 -2.37 -7.11
CA ILE A 334 -6.89 -0.91 -7.21
C ILE A 334 -5.50 -0.53 -7.76
N ARG A 335 -4.43 -1.11 -7.21
CA ARG A 335 -3.05 -0.97 -7.72
C ARG A 335 -2.91 -1.45 -9.17
N PHE A 336 -3.65 -2.48 -9.57
CA PHE A 336 -3.72 -2.87 -10.98
C PHE A 336 -4.46 -1.84 -11.85
N LEU A 337 -5.65 -1.35 -11.45
CA LEU A 337 -6.42 -0.38 -12.23
C LEU A 337 -5.69 0.98 -12.38
N THR A 338 -5.02 1.43 -11.32
CA THR A 338 -4.22 2.66 -11.33
C THR A 338 -2.95 2.53 -12.19
N SER A 339 -2.21 1.42 -12.11
CA SER A 339 -1.06 1.18 -12.99
C SER A 339 -1.48 0.96 -14.46
N ALA A 340 -2.63 0.34 -14.73
CA ALA A 340 -3.16 0.16 -16.08
C ALA A 340 -3.67 1.47 -16.73
N THR A 341 -4.05 2.47 -15.94
CA THR A 341 -4.51 3.79 -16.43
C THR A 341 -3.36 4.81 -16.57
N GLN A 342 -2.22 4.59 -15.89
CA GLN A 342 -0.99 5.33 -16.12
C GLN A 342 -0.40 5.01 -17.52
N ARG A 343 -0.82 5.77 -18.53
CA ARG A 343 -0.09 5.84 -19.80
C ARG A 343 1.35 6.26 -19.50
N PRO A 344 2.38 5.53 -19.97
CA PRO A 344 3.75 6.04 -19.87
C PRO A 344 3.81 7.39 -20.60
N GLN A 345 4.35 8.42 -19.93
CA GLN A 345 4.54 9.70 -20.60
C GLN A 345 5.38 9.47 -21.85
N ARG A 346 4.86 9.93 -23.00
CA ARG A 346 5.62 9.89 -24.26
C ARG A 346 6.77 10.88 -24.15
N VAL A 347 7.92 10.41 -23.67
CA VAL A 347 9.18 11.16 -23.70
C VAL A 347 9.33 11.73 -25.12
N PRO A 348 9.43 13.06 -25.29
CA PRO A 348 9.51 13.66 -26.61
C PRO A 348 10.68 13.04 -27.37
N ARG A 349 10.36 12.37 -28.49
CA ARG A 349 11.34 11.65 -29.31
C ARG A 349 12.29 12.70 -29.90
N GLN A 350 13.43 12.93 -29.24
CA GLN A 350 14.39 13.95 -29.63
C GLN A 350 14.67 13.84 -31.13
N ARG A 351 14.42 14.93 -31.86
CA ARG A 351 14.72 14.98 -33.30
C ARG A 351 16.23 14.80 -33.45
N ARG A 352 16.66 13.62 -33.89
CA ARG A 352 18.04 13.44 -34.39
C ARG A 352 18.25 14.45 -35.50
N THR A 353 19.10 15.44 -35.26
CA THR A 353 19.59 16.32 -36.30
C THR A 353 20.38 15.49 -37.31
N PRO A 354 20.20 15.71 -38.63
CA PRO A 354 21.00 15.02 -39.63
C PRO A 354 22.45 15.48 -39.51
N ARG A 355 23.33 14.60 -39.03
CA ARG A 355 24.73 14.91 -38.78
C ARG A 355 25.53 14.85 -40.09
N GLY A 356 25.64 16.01 -40.76
CA GLY A 356 26.64 16.33 -41.78
C GLY A 356 26.73 15.38 -42.97
N ALA A 357 26.24 15.82 -44.14
CA ALA A 357 26.65 15.23 -45.40
C ALA A 357 28.16 15.50 -45.60
N ALA A 358 28.99 14.45 -45.54
CA ALA A 358 30.37 14.53 -45.98
C ALA A 358 30.39 14.58 -47.52
N ALA A 359 31.20 15.48 -48.09
CA ALA A 359 31.30 15.65 -49.52
C ALA A 359 32.34 14.68 -50.11
N ASP A 360 31.89 13.54 -50.65
CA ASP A 360 32.73 12.63 -51.43
C ASP A 360 33.02 13.22 -52.82
N GLY A 361 33.90 14.22 -52.84
CA GLY A 361 34.49 14.75 -54.06
C GLY A 361 35.59 13.83 -54.59
N ARG A 362 35.26 12.90 -55.49
CA ARG A 362 36.28 12.19 -56.28
C ARG A 362 35.81 11.84 -57.69
N PHE A 363 36.26 12.68 -58.62
CA PHE A 363 36.42 12.51 -60.07
C PHE A 363 35.82 11.27 -60.75
N ALA A 364 34.98 11.54 -61.76
CA ALA A 364 34.78 10.59 -62.85
C ALA A 364 36.02 10.54 -63.76
N GLN A 365 36.36 9.35 -64.25
CA GLN A 365 37.04 9.18 -65.53
C GLN A 365 36.13 8.38 -66.45
N PHE A 366 35.86 8.95 -67.62
CA PHE A 366 35.45 8.18 -68.79
C PHE A 366 36.66 7.39 -69.27
N ASP A 367 36.45 6.15 -69.69
CA ASP A 367 37.17 5.58 -70.82
C ASP A 367 36.22 4.65 -71.58
N SER A 368 36.48 4.44 -72.86
CA SER A 368 35.60 3.68 -73.75
C SER A 368 36.44 2.92 -74.75
N GLN A 369 36.34 1.58 -74.77
CA GLN A 369 36.61 0.76 -75.95
C GLN A 369 36.14 -0.70 -75.76
N GLU A 370 35.53 -1.24 -76.82
CA GLU A 370 35.77 -2.54 -77.47
C GLU A 370 36.02 -3.81 -76.60
N ALA A 371 35.37 -4.96 -76.88
CA ALA A 371 34.41 -5.31 -77.92
C ALA A 371 33.48 -6.47 -77.48
#